data_AF-A0A2T0MLT2-F1
#
_entry.id   AF-A0A2T0MLT2-F1
#
_cell.length_a   1.000
_cell.length_b   1.000
_cell.length_c   1.000
_cell.angle_alpha   90.00
_cell.angle_beta   90.00
_cell.angle_gamma   90.00
#
_symmetry.space_group_name_H-M   'P 1'
#
loop_
_entity.id
_entity.type
_entity.pdbx_description
1 polymer ?
#
loop_
_entity_poly.entity_id
_entity_poly.type
_entity_poly.pdbx_seq_one_letter_code
_entity_poly.pdbx_strand_id
1 'polypeptide(L)'
;MPKIVDHDERRREVLSAAGRVIVRDGIDAATTRAIAKEAGYSNGVLAHYFADKDEILLSALRQSHQRIRARLTGKVTDAGGPGGSALAALRELLLDNLPLDDERARETRLEVSFWSRSLASERLAGVQRAEADELRAAVRDLLGRARAAGELRNGAAPDGPAAHDLDTGHQDAHGADELDDHAEHLLALMDGLSLHLLLYPERLTRADAERVMLRALDRL
;
A
#
# COMPACT_ATOMS: atom_id res chain seq x y z
N MET A 1 -27.66 -32.63 -12.87
CA MET A 1 -27.42 -31.27 -13.42
C MET A 1 -25.96 -30.93 -13.16
N PRO A 2 -25.19 -30.43 -14.15
CA PRO A 2 -23.81 -30.01 -13.90
C PRO A 2 -23.85 -28.84 -12.92
N LYS A 3 -23.07 -28.91 -11.85
CA LYS A 3 -22.88 -27.79 -10.92
C LYS A 3 -22.22 -26.67 -11.74
N ILE A 4 -22.92 -25.56 -11.97
CA ILE A 4 -22.30 -24.37 -12.58
C ILE A 4 -21.19 -23.96 -11.63
N VAL A 5 -19.96 -24.19 -12.05
CA VAL A 5 -18.78 -23.77 -11.32
C VAL A 5 -18.59 -22.30 -11.67
N ASP A 6 -18.70 -21.41 -10.68
CA ASP A 6 -18.24 -20.04 -10.84
C ASP A 6 -16.71 -20.07 -10.99
N HIS A 7 -16.26 -19.80 -12.21
CA HIS A 7 -14.86 -19.84 -12.58
C HIS A 7 -14.04 -18.78 -11.83
N ASP A 8 -14.65 -17.62 -11.57
CA ASP A 8 -14.01 -16.52 -10.87
C ASP A 8 -13.97 -16.78 -9.37
N GLU A 9 -15.00 -17.42 -8.81
CA GLU A 9 -15.00 -17.87 -7.41
C GLU A 9 -13.85 -18.82 -7.13
N ARG A 10 -13.70 -19.86 -7.95
CA ARG A 10 -12.58 -20.81 -7.80
C ARG A 10 -11.23 -20.15 -7.95
N ARG A 11 -11.10 -19.23 -8.91
CA ARG A 11 -9.88 -18.44 -9.05
C ARG A 11 -9.59 -17.69 -7.74
N ARG A 12 -10.59 -17.00 -7.17
CA ARG A 12 -10.43 -16.26 -5.91
C ARG A 12 -10.03 -17.16 -4.73
N GLU A 13 -10.60 -18.36 -4.63
CA GLU A 13 -10.26 -19.33 -3.58
C GLU A 13 -8.80 -19.78 -3.66
N VAL A 14 -8.30 -20.08 -4.87
CA VAL A 14 -6.90 -20.46 -5.08
C VAL A 14 -5.96 -19.31 -4.71
N LEU A 15 -6.29 -18.07 -5.08
CA LEU A 15 -5.49 -16.89 -4.74
C LEU A 15 -5.46 -16.63 -3.23
N SER A 16 -6.61 -16.76 -2.57
CA SER A 16 -6.69 -16.66 -1.11
C SER A 16 -5.85 -17.75 -0.43
N ALA A 17 -5.89 -18.99 -0.93
CA ALA A 17 -5.05 -20.08 -0.46
C ALA A 17 -3.56 -19.78 -0.67
N ALA A 18 -3.17 -19.25 -1.83
CA ALA A 18 -1.79 -18.82 -2.09
C ALA A 18 -1.33 -17.77 -1.08
N GLY A 19 -2.15 -16.74 -0.82
CA GLY A 19 -1.86 -15.74 0.20
C GLY A 19 -1.65 -16.34 1.59
N ARG A 20 -2.50 -17.29 2.01
CA ARG A 20 -2.33 -18.00 3.30
C ARG A 20 -1.02 -18.79 3.38
N VAL A 21 -0.66 -19.52 2.33
CA VAL A 21 0.62 -20.26 2.29
C VAL A 21 1.80 -19.31 2.36
N ILE A 22 1.77 -18.19 1.61
CA ILE A 22 2.87 -17.22 1.62
C ILE A 22 3.05 -16.59 3.00
N VAL A 23 1.95 -16.16 3.63
CA VAL A 23 2.01 -15.52 4.95
C VAL A 23 2.46 -16.49 6.05
N ARG A 24 2.08 -17.78 5.96
CA ARG A 24 2.42 -18.80 6.95
C ARG A 24 3.82 -19.39 6.76
N ASP A 25 4.15 -19.76 5.53
CA ASP A 25 5.30 -20.62 5.21
C ASP A 25 6.37 -19.89 4.37
N GLY A 26 6.08 -18.67 3.90
CA GLY A 26 6.95 -17.89 3.01
C GLY A 26 6.70 -18.16 1.51
N ILE A 27 7.13 -17.21 0.68
CA ILE A 27 6.89 -17.22 -0.78
C ILE A 27 7.55 -18.40 -1.51
N ASP A 28 8.68 -18.89 -1.01
CA ASP A 28 9.39 -20.03 -1.60
C ASP A 28 8.64 -21.34 -1.35
N ALA A 29 8.06 -21.49 -0.16
CA ALA A 29 7.24 -22.66 0.22
C ALA A 29 5.89 -22.72 -0.52
N ALA A 30 5.42 -21.59 -1.08
CA ALA A 30 4.21 -21.47 -1.88
C ALA A 30 4.34 -22.14 -3.27
N THR A 31 4.53 -23.46 -3.29
CA THR A 31 4.52 -24.29 -4.51
C THR A 31 3.09 -24.52 -5.01
N THR A 32 2.91 -24.80 -6.30
CA THR A 32 1.59 -25.14 -6.88
C THR A 32 0.90 -26.27 -6.10
N ARG A 33 1.66 -27.28 -5.67
CA ARG A 33 1.19 -28.38 -4.82
C ARG A 33 0.74 -27.91 -3.44
N ALA A 34 1.50 -27.05 -2.78
CA ALA A 34 1.13 -26.51 -1.47
C ALA A 34 -0.14 -25.66 -1.57
N ILE A 35 -0.23 -24.82 -2.59
CA ILE A 35 -1.40 -23.97 -2.86
C ILE A 35 -2.63 -24.81 -3.18
N ALA A 36 -2.50 -25.82 -4.05
CA ALA A 36 -3.60 -26.73 -4.38
C ALA A 36 -4.12 -27.44 -3.13
N LYS A 37 -3.21 -27.94 -2.29
CA LYS A 37 -3.56 -28.57 -1.01
C LYS A 37 -4.29 -27.60 -0.07
N GLU A 38 -3.78 -26.38 0.08
CA GLU A 38 -4.41 -25.33 0.91
C GLU A 38 -5.79 -24.91 0.39
N ALA A 39 -5.98 -24.94 -0.94
CA ALA A 39 -7.26 -24.63 -1.58
C ALA A 39 -8.24 -25.81 -1.62
N GLY A 40 -7.84 -27.02 -1.21
CA GLY A 40 -8.65 -28.23 -1.34
C GLY A 40 -8.81 -28.73 -2.78
N TYR A 41 -7.89 -28.37 -3.67
CA TYR A 41 -7.91 -28.71 -5.09
C TYR A 41 -6.75 -29.61 -5.51
N SER A 42 -6.86 -30.23 -6.69
CA SER A 42 -5.75 -30.94 -7.32
C SER A 42 -4.86 -29.96 -8.11
N ASN A 43 -3.61 -30.33 -8.37
CA ASN A 43 -2.73 -29.54 -9.24
C ASN A 43 -3.31 -29.35 -10.65
N GLY A 44 -4.01 -30.37 -11.17
CA GLY A 44 -4.66 -30.29 -12.48
C GLY A 44 -5.74 -29.20 -12.53
N VAL A 45 -6.48 -29.00 -11.42
CA VAL A 45 -7.45 -27.91 -11.32
C VAL A 45 -6.77 -26.57 -11.50
N LEU A 46 -5.65 -26.31 -10.80
CA LEU A 46 -4.92 -25.04 -10.89
C LEU A 46 -4.43 -24.74 -12.31
N ALA A 47 -3.97 -25.77 -13.04
CA ALA A 47 -3.49 -25.63 -14.41
C ALA A 47 -4.56 -25.14 -15.41
N HIS A 48 -5.86 -25.25 -15.07
CA HIS A 48 -6.93 -24.66 -15.87
C HIS A 48 -7.09 -23.15 -15.67
N TYR A 49 -6.59 -22.61 -14.55
CA TYR A 49 -6.75 -21.20 -14.19
C TYR A 49 -5.45 -20.39 -14.32
N PHE A 50 -4.30 -21.04 -14.20
CA PHE A 50 -3.00 -20.38 -14.15
C PHE A 50 -1.99 -21.13 -15.01
N ALA A 51 -1.24 -20.39 -15.81
CA ALA A 51 -0.16 -20.89 -16.65
C ALA A 51 1.02 -21.42 -15.82
N ASP A 52 1.39 -20.71 -14.76
CA ASP A 52 2.55 -21.04 -13.93
C ASP A 52 2.40 -20.57 -12.46
N LYS A 53 3.37 -20.96 -11.61
CA LYS A 53 3.45 -20.53 -10.21
C LYS A 53 3.47 -19.01 -10.09
N ASP A 54 4.28 -18.35 -10.91
CA ASP A 54 4.45 -16.91 -10.81
C ASP A 54 3.15 -16.16 -11.18
N GLU A 55 2.28 -16.72 -12.03
CA GLU A 55 0.97 -16.14 -12.36
C GLU A 55 0.02 -16.22 -11.16
N ILE A 56 0.06 -17.34 -10.42
CA ILE A 56 -0.67 -17.48 -9.16
C ILE A 56 -0.20 -16.43 -8.16
N LEU A 57 1.12 -16.32 -7.96
CA LEU A 57 1.70 -15.39 -7.01
C LEU A 57 1.37 -13.92 -7.36
N LEU A 58 1.54 -13.53 -8.62
CA LEU A 58 1.18 -12.19 -9.09
C LEU A 58 -0.30 -11.88 -8.97
N SER A 59 -1.14 -12.87 -9.28
CA SER A 59 -2.58 -12.70 -9.16
C SER A 59 -3.02 -12.58 -7.69
N ALA A 60 -2.34 -13.28 -6.77
CA ALA A 60 -2.60 -13.19 -5.34
C ALA A 60 -2.19 -11.81 -4.79
N LEU A 61 -1.04 -11.29 -5.22
CA LEU A 61 -0.59 -9.94 -4.90
C LEU A 61 -1.59 -8.88 -5.39
N ARG A 62 -1.97 -8.93 -6.68
CA ARG A 62 -2.97 -8.02 -7.25
C ARG A 62 -4.32 -8.10 -6.54
N GLN A 63 -4.76 -9.30 -6.16
CA GLN A 63 -5.99 -9.47 -5.39
C GLN A 63 -5.88 -8.79 -4.01
N SER A 64 -4.73 -8.87 -3.35
CA SER A 64 -4.47 -8.17 -2.09
C SER A 64 -4.58 -6.66 -2.29
N HIS A 65 -3.91 -6.09 -3.28
CA HIS A 65 -4.00 -4.65 -3.60
C HIS A 65 -5.42 -4.21 -3.94
N GLN A 66 -6.17 -5.02 -4.71
CA GLN A 66 -7.58 -4.74 -5.01
C GLN A 66 -8.46 -4.69 -3.75
N ARG A 67 -8.23 -5.58 -2.77
CA ARG A 67 -8.94 -5.55 -1.48
C ARG A 67 -8.62 -4.28 -0.69
N ILE A 68 -7.34 -3.93 -0.60
CA ILE A 68 -6.88 -2.72 0.10
C ILE A 68 -7.51 -1.48 -0.56
N ARG A 69 -7.43 -1.34 -1.88
CA ARG A 69 -8.07 -0.26 -2.64
C ARG A 69 -9.57 -0.19 -2.39
N ALA A 70 -10.28 -1.32 -2.48
CA ALA A 70 -11.73 -1.34 -2.27
C ALA A 70 -12.13 -0.88 -0.86
N ARG A 71 -11.35 -1.25 0.17
CA ARG A 71 -11.54 -0.80 1.55
C ARG A 71 -11.26 0.70 1.71
N LEU A 72 -10.23 1.20 1.02
CA LEU A 72 -9.82 2.61 1.06
C LEU A 72 -10.76 3.56 0.32
N THR A 73 -11.30 3.15 -0.83
CA THR A 73 -12.14 4.03 -1.66
C THR A 73 -13.30 4.62 -0.87
N GLY A 74 -13.99 3.83 -0.03
CA GLY A 74 -15.05 4.33 0.84
C GLY A 74 -14.55 5.37 1.83
N LYS A 75 -13.52 5.03 2.61
CA LYS A 75 -12.96 5.91 3.66
C LYS A 75 -12.44 7.24 3.11
N VAL A 76 -11.71 7.20 2.01
CA VAL A 76 -11.14 8.38 1.35
C VAL A 76 -12.24 9.25 0.75
N THR A 77 -13.26 8.65 0.14
CA THR A 77 -14.41 9.38 -0.41
C THR A 77 -15.23 10.04 0.69
N ASP A 78 -15.47 9.34 1.80
CA ASP A 78 -16.21 9.88 2.94
C ASP A 78 -15.44 11.02 3.62
N ALA A 79 -14.14 10.85 3.84
CA ALA A 79 -13.29 11.86 4.47
C ALA A 79 -13.05 13.10 3.58
N GLY A 80 -12.98 12.91 2.26
CA GLY A 80 -12.71 13.97 1.28
C GLY A 80 -13.94 14.47 0.52
N GLY A 81 -15.15 14.01 0.90
CA GLY A 81 -16.40 14.36 0.26
C GLY A 81 -16.86 15.81 0.53
N PRO A 82 -18.09 16.17 0.15
CA PRO A 82 -18.62 17.53 0.40
C PRO A 82 -18.56 17.90 1.89
N GLY A 83 -17.78 18.93 2.23
CA GLY A 83 -17.52 19.35 3.61
C GLY A 83 -16.45 18.55 4.36
N GLY A 84 -15.76 17.64 3.67
CA GLY A 84 -14.61 16.88 4.16
C GLY A 84 -13.29 17.64 4.02
N SER A 85 -12.18 16.95 4.32
CA SER A 85 -10.80 17.49 4.27
C SER A 85 -9.88 16.57 3.47
N ALA A 86 -9.06 17.16 2.62
CA ALA A 86 -8.07 16.41 1.86
C ALA A 86 -6.98 15.82 2.76
N LEU A 87 -6.58 16.53 3.82
CA LEU A 87 -5.67 16.05 4.84
C LEU A 87 -6.28 14.88 5.64
N ALA A 88 -7.58 14.92 5.95
CA ALA A 88 -8.28 13.81 6.58
C ALA A 88 -8.31 12.56 5.67
N ALA A 89 -8.54 12.73 4.38
CA ALA A 89 -8.47 11.65 3.41
C ALA A 89 -7.04 11.08 3.23
N LEU A 90 -6.00 11.93 3.27
CA LEU A 90 -4.61 11.52 3.29
C LEU A 90 -4.28 10.68 4.53
N ARG A 91 -4.76 11.12 5.70
CA ARG A 91 -4.63 10.37 6.95
C ARG A 91 -5.23 8.97 6.83
N GLU A 92 -6.47 8.85 6.36
CA GLU A 92 -7.10 7.54 6.18
C GLU A 92 -6.31 6.65 5.22
N LEU A 93 -5.81 7.21 4.11
CA LEU A 93 -4.99 6.49 3.14
C LEU A 93 -3.72 5.92 3.77
N LEU A 94 -2.95 6.73 4.50
CA LEU A 94 -1.69 6.28 5.10
C LEU A 94 -1.90 5.30 6.25
N LEU A 95 -2.92 5.53 7.09
CA LEU A 95 -3.20 4.65 8.23
C LEU A 95 -3.74 3.28 7.79
N ASP A 96 -4.52 3.20 6.71
CA ASP A 96 -5.01 1.90 6.22
C ASP A 96 -3.90 1.04 5.61
N ASN A 97 -2.83 1.66 5.07
CA ASN A 97 -1.67 0.93 4.56
C ASN A 97 -0.70 0.48 5.66
N LEU A 98 -0.84 0.98 6.90
CA LEU A 98 -0.06 0.50 8.05
C LEU A 98 -0.66 -0.79 8.65
N PRO A 99 0.17 -1.73 9.16
CA PRO A 99 -0.27 -2.98 9.78
C PRO A 99 -0.82 -2.80 11.21
N LEU A 100 -1.86 -1.95 11.34
CA LEU A 100 -2.46 -1.56 12.63
C LEU A 100 -3.50 -2.54 13.16
N ASP A 101 -3.79 -3.63 12.43
CA ASP A 101 -4.56 -4.77 12.91
C ASP A 101 -4.04 -6.07 12.28
N ASP A 102 -4.63 -7.21 12.66
CA ASP A 102 -4.15 -8.51 12.21
C ASP A 102 -4.42 -8.76 10.72
N GLU A 103 -5.45 -8.14 10.15
CA GLU A 103 -5.73 -8.25 8.73
C GLU A 103 -4.68 -7.48 7.92
N ARG A 104 -4.48 -6.21 8.23
CA ARG A 104 -3.47 -5.37 7.60
C ARG A 104 -2.05 -5.91 7.83
N ALA A 105 -1.76 -6.50 8.99
CA ALA A 105 -0.50 -7.18 9.23
C ALA A 105 -0.27 -8.39 8.32
N ARG A 106 -1.31 -9.16 7.97
CA ARG A 106 -1.19 -10.25 6.99
C ARG A 106 -0.99 -9.71 5.57
N GLU A 107 -1.70 -8.64 5.21
CA GLU A 107 -1.55 -7.95 3.93
C GLU A 107 -0.11 -7.42 3.77
N THR A 108 0.43 -6.73 4.77
CA THR A 108 1.83 -6.25 4.75
C THR A 108 2.84 -7.40 4.72
N ARG A 109 2.63 -8.50 5.45
CA ARG A 109 3.53 -9.68 5.36
C ARG A 109 3.53 -10.28 3.96
N LEU A 110 2.37 -10.35 3.32
CA LEU A 110 2.26 -10.79 1.94
C LEU A 110 3.08 -9.86 1.04
N GLU A 111 2.85 -8.54 1.12
CA GLU A 111 3.55 -7.51 0.34
C GLU A 111 5.07 -7.59 0.47
N VAL A 112 5.58 -7.59 1.70
CA VAL A 112 7.03 -7.67 2.00
C VAL A 112 7.66 -8.95 1.45
N SER A 113 6.91 -10.04 1.38
CA SER A 113 7.38 -11.30 0.79
C SER A 113 7.66 -11.18 -0.72
N PHE A 114 7.08 -10.19 -1.39
CA PHE A 114 7.35 -9.91 -2.80
C PHE A 114 8.49 -8.91 -3.02
N TRP A 115 8.81 -8.04 -2.06
CA TRP A 115 9.84 -6.99 -2.22
C TRP A 115 11.22 -7.55 -2.57
N SER A 116 11.72 -8.55 -1.85
CA SER A 116 13.05 -9.12 -2.16
C SER A 116 13.07 -9.80 -3.53
N ARG A 117 11.95 -10.39 -3.93
CA ARG A 117 11.82 -11.12 -5.20
C ARG A 117 11.66 -10.18 -6.38
N SER A 118 11.04 -9.01 -6.19
CA SER A 118 10.93 -7.97 -7.22
C SER A 118 12.30 -7.40 -7.60
N LEU A 119 13.26 -7.38 -6.69
CA LEU A 119 14.66 -7.01 -7.00
C LEU A 119 15.34 -7.94 -8.03
N ALA A 120 14.84 -9.17 -8.18
CA ALA A 120 15.42 -10.19 -9.07
C ALA A 120 14.50 -10.60 -10.23
N SER A 121 13.32 -10.00 -10.37
CA SER A 121 12.31 -10.37 -11.38
C SER A 121 11.61 -9.15 -11.97
N GLU A 122 11.89 -8.84 -13.24
CA GLU A 122 11.27 -7.70 -13.94
C GLU A 122 9.73 -7.80 -13.99
N ARG A 123 9.18 -9.01 -14.10
CA ARG A 123 7.73 -9.21 -14.13
C ARG A 123 7.08 -8.84 -12.80
N LEU A 124 7.72 -9.19 -11.67
CA LEU A 124 7.26 -8.82 -10.33
C LEU A 124 7.52 -7.33 -10.06
N ALA A 125 8.68 -6.84 -10.47
CA ALA A 125 9.06 -5.43 -10.34
C ALA A 125 8.07 -4.51 -11.08
N GLY A 126 7.62 -4.90 -12.27
CA GLY A 126 6.61 -4.14 -13.01
C GLY A 126 5.28 -4.00 -12.26
N VAL A 127 4.85 -5.04 -11.52
CA VAL A 127 3.63 -4.97 -10.69
C VAL A 127 3.85 -4.12 -9.45
N GLN A 128 4.97 -4.28 -8.74
CA GLN A 128 5.29 -3.44 -7.59
C GLN A 128 5.42 -1.96 -7.96
N ARG A 129 6.08 -1.65 -9.09
CA ARG A 129 6.25 -0.27 -9.57
C ARG A 129 4.90 0.37 -9.90
N ALA A 130 4.04 -0.31 -10.64
CA ALA A 130 2.72 0.21 -10.97
C ALA A 130 1.89 0.54 -9.72
N GLU A 131 1.90 -0.34 -8.71
CA GLU A 131 1.17 -0.14 -7.47
C GLU A 131 1.77 0.98 -6.60
N ALA A 132 3.12 1.07 -6.54
CA ALA A 132 3.81 2.18 -5.88
C ALA A 132 3.54 3.53 -6.56
N ASP A 133 3.54 3.56 -7.90
CA ASP A 133 3.24 4.75 -8.69
C ASP A 133 1.79 5.23 -8.47
N GLU A 134 0.82 4.30 -8.42
CA GLU A 134 -0.58 4.61 -8.10
C GLU A 134 -0.73 5.20 -6.70
N LEU A 135 -0.10 4.59 -5.69
CA LEU A 135 -0.15 5.07 -4.31
C LEU A 135 0.51 6.46 -4.18
N ARG A 136 1.68 6.63 -4.79
CA ARG A 136 2.40 7.91 -4.82
C ARG A 136 1.58 9.01 -5.48
N ALA A 137 0.95 8.72 -6.62
CA ALA A 137 0.08 9.67 -7.30
C ALA A 137 -1.11 10.08 -6.42
N ALA A 138 -1.73 9.13 -5.71
CA ALA A 138 -2.84 9.39 -4.80
C ALA A 138 -2.42 10.27 -3.60
N VAL A 139 -1.27 9.98 -2.98
CA VAL A 139 -0.71 10.79 -1.88
C VAL A 139 -0.41 12.21 -2.35
N ARG A 140 0.28 12.36 -3.49
CA ARG A 140 0.60 13.66 -4.09
C ARG A 140 -0.66 14.48 -4.38
N ASP A 141 -1.68 13.85 -4.97
CA ASP A 141 -2.96 14.52 -5.27
C ASP A 141 -3.64 15.03 -4.00
N LEU A 142 -3.71 14.20 -2.94
CA LEU A 142 -4.28 14.59 -1.66
C LEU A 142 -3.51 15.73 -1.00
N LEU A 143 -2.17 15.70 -1.05
CA LEU A 143 -1.32 16.79 -0.58
C LEU A 143 -1.58 18.09 -1.37
N GLY A 144 -1.69 18.01 -2.70
CA GLY A 144 -2.01 19.17 -3.55
C GLY A 144 -3.38 19.78 -3.22
N ARG A 145 -4.39 18.94 -2.99
CA ARG A 145 -5.73 19.39 -2.57
C ARG A 145 -5.71 20.00 -1.17
N ALA A 146 -5.01 19.40 -0.21
CA ALA A 146 -4.87 19.94 1.14
C ALA A 146 -4.18 21.32 1.12
N ARG A 147 -3.14 21.49 0.28
CA ARG A 147 -2.49 22.79 0.08
C ARG A 147 -3.44 23.83 -0.49
N ALA A 148 -4.18 23.49 -1.55
CA ALA A 148 -5.14 24.40 -2.17
C ALA A 148 -6.26 24.83 -1.21
N ALA A 149 -6.61 23.97 -0.26
CA ALA A 149 -7.58 24.25 0.81
C ALA A 149 -6.98 24.99 2.02
N GLY A 150 -5.67 25.24 2.06
CA GLY A 150 -4.97 25.86 3.19
C GLY A 150 -4.91 24.98 4.44
N GLU A 151 -4.99 23.66 4.28
CA GLU A 151 -4.96 22.68 5.37
C GLU A 151 -3.53 22.32 5.81
N LEU A 152 -2.53 22.58 4.96
CA LEU A 152 -1.11 22.38 5.26
C LEU A 152 -0.55 23.57 6.05
N ARG A 153 0.30 23.30 7.04
CA ARG A 153 0.99 24.36 7.77
C ARG A 153 2.11 24.88 6.87
N ASN A 154 1.86 26.01 6.19
CA ASN A 154 2.92 26.76 5.49
C ASN A 154 4.19 26.77 6.33
N GLY A 155 5.20 26.02 5.91
CA GLY A 155 6.34 25.68 6.74
C GLY A 155 6.96 26.94 7.34
N ALA A 156 6.87 27.10 8.66
CA ALA A 156 7.90 27.86 9.35
C ALA A 156 9.17 27.01 9.20
N ALA A 157 10.04 27.44 8.29
CA ALA A 157 11.36 26.85 8.11
C ALA A 157 12.04 26.65 9.48
N PRO A 158 12.84 25.57 9.66
CA PRO A 158 13.68 25.47 10.84
C PRO A 158 14.69 26.63 10.82
N ASP A 159 14.58 27.53 11.80
CA ASP A 159 15.54 28.56 12.21
C ASP A 159 16.65 28.91 11.20
N GLY A 160 16.34 29.79 10.24
CA GLY A 160 17.31 30.45 9.36
C GLY A 160 16.85 31.86 9.03
N PRO A 161 17.73 32.88 8.96
CA PRO A 161 17.32 34.27 8.79
C PRO A 161 16.66 34.47 7.41
N ALA A 162 15.47 35.05 7.43
CA ALA A 162 14.67 35.36 6.25
C ALA A 162 15.45 36.20 5.23
N ALA A 163 15.67 35.65 4.04
CA ALA A 163 16.02 36.42 2.86
C ALA A 163 14.72 36.76 2.13
N HIS A 164 14.40 38.05 2.08
CA HIS A 164 13.51 38.60 1.07
C HIS A 164 14.06 38.25 -0.31
N ASP A 165 13.25 37.67 -1.20
CA ASP A 165 13.22 38.09 -2.59
C ASP A 165 11.95 37.59 -3.30
N LEU A 166 11.40 38.50 -4.11
CA LEU A 166 10.18 38.36 -4.89
C LEU A 166 10.52 37.69 -6.22
N ASP A 167 10.13 36.44 -6.40
CA ASP A 167 10.03 35.80 -7.72
C ASP A 167 8.77 34.95 -7.80
N THR A 168 7.77 35.43 -8.53
CA THR A 168 6.47 34.76 -8.71
C THR A 168 6.42 33.85 -9.94
N GLY A 169 7.55 33.63 -10.64
CA GLY A 169 7.65 32.70 -11.76
C GLY A 169 8.23 31.31 -11.40
N HIS A 170 8.98 31.19 -10.30
CA HIS A 170 9.61 29.94 -9.82
C HIS A 170 8.86 29.27 -8.65
N GLN A 171 7.82 29.90 -8.11
CA GLN A 171 7.06 29.37 -6.96
C GLN A 171 6.31 28.07 -7.26
N ASP A 172 5.82 27.90 -8.49
CA ASP A 172 5.05 26.71 -8.86
C ASP A 172 5.92 25.46 -9.01
N ALA A 173 7.15 25.60 -9.51
CA ALA A 173 8.11 24.50 -9.62
C ALA A 173 8.63 24.08 -8.24
N HIS A 174 9.03 25.05 -7.40
CA HIS A 174 9.44 24.76 -6.02
C HIS A 174 8.32 24.15 -5.18
N GLY A 175 7.09 24.61 -5.35
CA GLY A 175 5.94 24.02 -4.67
C GLY A 175 5.61 22.62 -5.20
N ALA A 176 5.84 22.30 -6.47
CA ALA A 176 5.64 20.95 -6.98
C ALA A 176 6.68 19.97 -6.43
N ASP A 177 7.95 20.38 -6.43
CA ASP A 177 9.07 19.60 -5.87
C ASP A 177 8.86 19.34 -4.38
N GLU A 178 8.38 20.33 -3.61
CA GLU A 178 8.06 20.18 -2.20
C GLU A 178 6.96 19.14 -1.93
N LEU A 179 5.90 19.08 -2.74
CA LEU A 179 4.85 18.06 -2.56
C LEU A 179 5.34 16.65 -2.92
N ASP A 180 6.20 16.55 -3.94
CA ASP A 180 6.82 15.30 -4.32
C ASP A 180 7.75 14.80 -3.19
N ASP A 181 8.54 15.67 -2.57
CA ASP A 181 9.39 15.34 -1.40
C ASP A 181 8.56 14.91 -0.19
N HIS A 182 7.45 15.60 0.11
CA HIS A 182 6.54 15.19 1.18
C HIS A 182 5.90 13.83 0.91
N ALA A 183 5.50 13.56 -0.34
CA ALA A 183 4.96 12.26 -0.72
C ALA A 183 6.00 11.14 -0.49
N GLU A 184 7.23 11.33 -0.95
CA GLU A 184 8.32 10.37 -0.72
C GLU A 184 8.60 10.15 0.78
N HIS A 185 8.62 11.23 1.56
CA HIS A 185 8.84 11.14 3.00
C HIS A 185 7.76 10.30 3.70
N LEU A 186 6.47 10.54 3.38
CA LEU A 186 5.36 9.81 4.00
C LEU A 186 5.36 8.33 3.62
N LEU A 187 5.64 8.02 2.35
CA LEU A 187 5.73 6.64 1.86
C LEU A 187 6.91 5.90 2.50
N ALA A 188 8.10 6.51 2.54
CA ALA A 188 9.26 5.93 3.19
C ALA A 188 9.04 5.70 4.69
N LEU A 189 8.35 6.64 5.36
CA LEU A 189 7.97 6.48 6.76
C LEU A 189 6.98 5.33 6.95
N MET A 190 5.97 5.22 6.08
CA MET A 190 4.98 4.14 6.10
C MET A 190 5.65 2.77 5.93
N ASP A 191 6.55 2.61 4.97
CA ASP A 191 7.29 1.37 4.73
C ASP A 191 8.18 1.00 5.92
N GLY A 192 8.90 1.99 6.47
CA GLY A 192 9.75 1.81 7.64
C GLY A 192 8.95 1.39 8.88
N LEU A 193 7.82 2.06 9.15
CA LEU A 193 6.93 1.70 10.26
C LEU A 193 6.33 0.30 10.06
N SER A 194 5.96 -0.04 8.84
CA SER A 194 5.42 -1.36 8.48
C SER A 194 6.42 -2.48 8.78
N LEU A 195 7.67 -2.33 8.34
CA LEU A 195 8.74 -3.28 8.67
C LEU A 195 9.03 -3.33 10.17
N HIS A 196 9.07 -2.18 10.85
CA HIS A 196 9.31 -2.16 12.30
C HIS A 196 8.22 -2.89 13.08
N LEU A 197 6.95 -2.73 12.72
CA LEU A 197 5.83 -3.45 13.35
C LEU A 197 5.94 -4.97 13.14
N LEU A 198 6.45 -5.41 11.97
CA LEU A 198 6.59 -6.83 11.66
C LEU A 198 7.83 -7.48 12.28
N LEU A 199 8.96 -6.76 12.32
CA LEU A 199 10.26 -7.31 12.75
C LEU A 199 10.56 -7.04 14.22
N TYR A 200 10.03 -5.96 14.80
CA TYR A 200 10.35 -5.50 16.15
C TYR A 200 9.09 -5.15 16.97
N PRO A 201 8.11 -6.07 17.09
CA PRO A 201 6.84 -5.79 17.78
C PRO A 201 7.01 -5.40 19.26
N GLU A 202 8.11 -5.80 19.91
CA GLU A 202 8.43 -5.42 21.30
C GLU A 202 8.98 -3.99 21.43
N ARG A 203 9.42 -3.38 20.32
CA ARG A 203 10.01 -2.02 20.30
C ARG A 203 9.04 -0.95 19.84
N LEU A 204 8.10 -1.31 18.97
CA LEU A 204 7.15 -0.38 18.37
C LEU A 204 5.77 -1.05 18.33
N THR A 205 4.83 -0.53 19.11
CA THR A 205 3.45 -1.00 19.09
C THR A 205 2.68 -0.38 17.94
N ARG A 206 1.52 -0.96 17.58
CA ARG A 206 0.60 -0.39 16.58
C ARG A 206 0.21 1.06 16.91
N ALA A 207 -0.06 1.33 18.20
CA ALA A 207 -0.38 2.68 18.67
C ALA A 207 0.81 3.64 18.55
N ASP A 208 2.05 3.16 18.67
CA ASP A 208 3.24 3.99 18.47
C ASP A 208 3.40 4.36 17.00
N ALA A 209 3.25 3.39 16.09
CA ALA A 209 3.33 3.61 14.65
C ALA A 209 2.27 4.60 14.15
N GLU A 210 1.01 4.44 14.60
CA GLU A 210 -0.06 5.40 14.29
C GLU A 210 0.32 6.80 14.78
N ARG A 211 0.76 6.96 16.03
CA ARG A 211 1.18 8.26 16.56
C ARG A 211 2.35 8.88 15.78
N VAL A 212 3.32 8.08 15.34
CA VAL A 212 4.45 8.58 14.54
C VAL A 212 3.98 9.09 13.18
N MET A 213 3.12 8.34 12.49
CA MET A 213 2.55 8.75 11.21
C MET A 213 1.71 10.03 11.35
N LEU A 214 0.85 10.12 12.38
CA LEU A 214 0.05 11.31 12.64
C LEU A 214 0.91 12.55 12.93
N ARG A 215 2.01 12.40 13.68
CA ARG A 215 2.95 13.50 13.91
C ARG A 215 3.66 13.97 12.65
N ALA A 216 3.89 13.08 11.68
CA ALA A 216 4.44 13.46 10.40
C ALA A 216 3.43 14.29 9.60
N LEU A 217 2.16 13.86 9.58
CA LEU A 217 1.07 14.62 8.97
C LEU A 217 0.85 16.00 9.61
N ASP A 218 0.97 16.11 10.94
CA ASP A 218 0.85 17.39 11.66
C ASP A 218 1.98 18.39 11.34
N ARG A 219 3.05 17.96 10.67
CA ARG A 219 4.20 18.80 10.30
C ARG A 219 4.17 19.28 8.85
N LEU A 220 3.24 18.75 8.05
CA LEU A 220 2.93 19.27 6.71
C LEU A 220 2.24 20.63 6.82
#